data_AF-A0AA49EV50-F1
#
_entry.id   AF-A0AA49EV50-F1
#
_cell.length_a   1.000
_cell.length_b   1.000
_cell.length_c   1.000
_cell.angle_alpha   90.00
_cell.angle_beta   90.00
_cell.angle_gamma   90.00
#
_symmetry.space_group_name_H-M   'P 1'
#
loop_
_entity.id
_entity.type
_entity.pdbx_description
1 polymer ?
#
loop_
_entity_poly.entity_id
_entity_poly.type
_entity_poly.pdbx_seq_one_letter_code
_entity_poly.pdbx_strand_id
1 'polypeptide(L)'
;MSELEEVRASGKMSERVLENNFRHFDHRLRVIEGELKLCPYATFSEVIAWGEQLKNAIGKIKAIQESSVIKSKKEWENLQEKMLDYMKIDSDFIQVFSSHVIFLVQLEQRYRQRLSIFANNLDNSVRYLKRYADDLEKQGFSLQGVLAESKNLSDMNWLSILNY
;
A
#
# COMPACT_ATOMS: atom_id res chain seq x y z
N MET A 1 -29.69 -15.16 15.96
CA MET A 1 -28.22 -15.12 16.04
C MET A 1 -27.89 -14.67 17.43
N SER A 2 -26.89 -15.26 18.08
CA SER A 2 -26.36 -14.68 19.32
C SER A 2 -25.56 -13.41 18.97
N GLU A 3 -25.52 -12.43 19.87
CA GLU A 3 -24.76 -11.18 19.68
C GLU A 3 -23.29 -11.46 19.30
N LEU A 4 -22.69 -12.53 19.86
CA LEU A 4 -21.32 -12.97 19.54
C LEU A 4 -21.17 -13.46 18.09
N GLU A 5 -22.18 -14.15 17.55
CA GLU A 5 -22.17 -14.58 16.14
C GLU A 5 -22.22 -13.38 15.18
N GLU A 6 -22.94 -12.32 15.56
CA GLU A 6 -23.01 -11.08 14.78
C GLU A 6 -21.67 -10.35 14.79
N VAL A 7 -20.99 -10.27 15.94
CA VAL A 7 -19.63 -9.72 16.05
C VAL A 7 -18.65 -10.54 15.19
N ARG A 8 -18.71 -11.87 15.27
CA ARG A 8 -17.86 -12.76 14.45
C ARG A 8 -18.12 -12.58 12.96
N ALA A 9 -19.38 -12.52 12.55
CA ALA A 9 -19.76 -12.29 11.16
C ALA A 9 -19.29 -10.92 10.67
N SER A 10 -19.40 -9.88 11.49
CA SER A 10 -18.92 -8.54 11.15
C SER A 10 -17.40 -8.50 11.01
N GLY A 11 -16.66 -9.14 11.92
CA GLY A 11 -15.21 -9.27 11.82
C GLY A 11 -14.79 -9.94 10.50
N LYS A 12 -15.44 -11.05 10.13
CA LYS A 12 -15.18 -11.73 8.85
C LYS A 12 -15.59 -10.92 7.63
N MET A 13 -16.64 -10.10 7.72
CA MET A 13 -17.02 -9.20 6.64
C MET A 13 -15.96 -8.11 6.44
N SER A 14 -15.52 -7.48 7.52
CA SER A 14 -14.44 -6.48 7.50
C SER A 14 -13.15 -7.06 6.91
N GLU A 15 -12.74 -8.26 7.34
CA GLU A 15 -11.58 -8.98 6.76
C GLU A 15 -11.71 -9.11 5.23
N ARG A 16 -12.88 -9.51 4.71
CA ARG A 16 -13.12 -9.66 3.27
C ARG A 16 -13.04 -8.33 2.51
N VAL A 17 -13.59 -7.26 3.08
CA VAL A 17 -13.56 -5.93 2.48
C VAL A 17 -12.11 -5.44 2.36
N LEU A 18 -11.34 -5.58 3.44
CA LEU A 18 -9.94 -5.16 3.48
C LEU A 18 -9.05 -6.01 2.57
N GLU A 19 -9.30 -7.32 2.48
CA GLU A 19 -8.62 -8.21 1.54
C GLU A 19 -8.91 -7.81 0.08
N ASN A 20 -10.15 -7.45 -0.23
CA ASN A 20 -10.52 -6.99 -1.57
C ASN A 20 -9.84 -5.65 -1.92
N ASN A 21 -9.72 -4.75 -0.94
CA ASN A 21 -8.96 -3.50 -1.11
C ASN A 21 -7.49 -3.79 -1.41
N PHE A 22 -6.86 -4.74 -0.70
CA PHE A 22 -5.49 -5.14 -0.98
C PHE A 22 -5.33 -5.72 -2.40
N ARG A 23 -6.27 -6.57 -2.86
CA ARG A 23 -6.24 -7.10 -4.23
C ARG A 23 -6.33 -5.99 -5.28
N HIS A 24 -7.19 -5.00 -5.05
CA HIS A 24 -7.30 -3.86 -5.94
C HIS A 24 -6.01 -3.03 -5.96
N PHE A 25 -5.38 -2.83 -4.80
CA PHE A 25 -4.07 -2.22 -4.68
C PHE A 25 -2.99 -2.99 -5.45
N ASP A 26 -2.85 -4.31 -5.23
CA ASP A 26 -1.84 -5.14 -5.89
C ASP A 26 -2.03 -5.11 -7.41
N HIS A 27 -3.27 -5.18 -7.88
CA HIS A 27 -3.58 -5.07 -9.31
C HIS A 27 -3.13 -3.71 -9.88
N ARG A 28 -3.49 -2.59 -9.23
CA ARG A 28 -3.08 -1.25 -9.68
C ARG A 28 -1.58 -1.07 -9.66
N LEU A 29 -0.90 -1.62 -8.65
CA LEU A 29 0.56 -1.55 -8.56
C LEU A 29 1.23 -2.34 -9.69
N ARG A 30 0.70 -3.52 -10.07
CA ARG A 30 1.19 -4.28 -11.25
C ARG A 30 0.98 -3.52 -12.56
N VAL A 31 -0.13 -2.80 -12.70
CA VAL A 31 -0.34 -1.93 -13.87
C VAL A 31 0.72 -0.84 -13.92
N ILE A 32 0.99 -0.17 -12.80
CA ILE A 32 2.05 0.84 -12.68
C ILE A 32 3.43 0.23 -13.00
N GLU A 33 3.74 -0.98 -12.52
CA GLU A 33 4.99 -1.66 -12.88
C GLU A 33 5.11 -1.93 -14.39
N GLY A 34 4.00 -2.26 -15.04
CA GLY A 34 3.93 -2.40 -16.49
C GLY A 34 4.19 -1.07 -17.21
N GLU A 35 3.57 0.01 -16.74
CA GLU A 35 3.78 1.39 -17.23
C GLU A 35 5.25 1.82 -17.07
N LEU A 36 5.91 1.41 -15.98
CA LEU A 36 7.29 1.80 -15.66
C LEU A 36 8.36 0.85 -16.20
N LYS A 37 8.05 0.02 -17.20
CA LYS A 37 9.07 -0.78 -17.88
C LYS A 37 9.91 0.09 -18.80
N LEU A 38 11.20 0.20 -18.49
CA LEU A 38 12.18 0.80 -19.38
C LEU A 38 12.85 -0.27 -20.24
N CYS A 39 12.87 -0.09 -21.56
CA CYS A 39 13.56 -0.99 -22.47
C CYS A 39 15.07 -0.98 -22.22
N PRO A 40 15.76 -2.12 -22.35
CA PRO A 40 17.21 -2.13 -22.48
C PRO A 40 17.61 -1.23 -23.66
N TYR A 41 18.61 -0.37 -23.47
CA TYR A 41 19.15 0.56 -24.45
C TYR A 41 18.19 1.70 -24.83
N ALA A 42 17.28 2.09 -23.93
CA ALA A 42 16.45 3.27 -24.10
C ALA A 42 17.28 4.51 -24.43
N THR A 43 16.82 5.25 -25.43
CA THR A 43 17.35 6.56 -25.82
C THR A 43 17.15 7.59 -24.71
N PHE A 44 17.92 8.68 -24.74
CA PHE A 44 17.81 9.73 -23.74
C PHE A 44 16.40 10.34 -23.65
N SER A 45 15.72 10.53 -24.78
CA SER A 45 14.33 11.02 -24.79
C SER A 45 13.35 10.05 -24.14
N GLU A 46 13.53 8.74 -24.33
CA GLU A 46 12.69 7.72 -23.67
C GLU A 46 12.97 7.66 -22.17
N VAL A 47 14.22 7.89 -21.77
CA VAL A 47 14.61 8.01 -20.35
C VAL A 47 13.95 9.20 -19.67
N ILE A 48 13.88 10.36 -20.34
CA ILE A 48 13.15 11.54 -19.82
C ILE A 48 11.66 11.23 -19.68
N ALA A 49 11.03 10.68 -20.74
CA ALA A 49 9.61 10.34 -20.71
C ALA A 49 9.27 9.32 -19.60
N TRP A 50 10.15 8.34 -19.39
CA TRP A 50 10.04 7.39 -18.29
C TRP A 50 10.11 8.08 -16.91
N GLY A 51 10.99 9.08 -16.75
CA GLY A 51 11.07 9.87 -15.53
C GLY A 51 9.73 10.58 -15.22
N GLU A 52 9.14 11.24 -16.21
CA GLU A 52 7.82 11.88 -16.03
C GLU A 52 6.72 10.88 -15.66
N GLN A 53 6.70 9.71 -16.31
CA GLN A 53 5.78 8.63 -15.97
C GLN A 53 5.97 8.14 -14.53
N LEU A 54 7.21 8.04 -14.06
CA LEU A 54 7.52 7.68 -12.69
C LEU A 54 6.97 8.69 -11.69
N LYS A 55 7.14 10.00 -11.93
CA LYS A 55 6.56 11.03 -11.07
C LYS A 55 5.04 10.90 -10.96
N ASN A 56 4.38 10.67 -12.10
CA ASN A 56 2.93 10.43 -12.14
C ASN A 56 2.53 9.15 -11.38
N ALA A 57 3.29 8.07 -11.54
CA ALA A 57 3.07 6.82 -10.84
C ALA A 57 3.18 6.97 -9.32
N ILE A 58 4.20 7.69 -8.81
CA ILE A 58 4.33 7.99 -7.38
C ILE A 58 3.11 8.73 -6.86
N GLY A 59 2.61 9.74 -7.60
CA GLY A 59 1.37 10.43 -7.27
C GLY A 59 0.15 9.50 -7.20
N LYS A 60 0.00 8.59 -8.17
CA LYS A 60 -1.06 7.56 -8.15
C LYS A 60 -0.95 6.67 -6.91
N ILE A 61 0.25 6.24 -6.52
CA ILE A 61 0.49 5.37 -5.35
C ILE A 61 0.08 6.08 -4.05
N LYS A 62 0.49 7.36 -3.87
CA LYS A 62 0.09 8.16 -2.70
C LYS A 62 -1.44 8.29 -2.59
N ALA A 63 -2.13 8.56 -3.71
CA ALA A 63 -3.59 8.62 -3.72
C ALA A 63 -4.27 7.28 -3.34
N ILE A 64 -3.68 6.14 -3.74
CA ILE A 64 -4.17 4.82 -3.34
C ILE A 64 -3.95 4.60 -1.84
N GLN A 65 -2.81 5.04 -1.30
CA GLN A 65 -2.50 4.95 0.12
C GLN A 65 -3.52 5.74 0.95
N GLU A 66 -3.76 7.01 0.62
CA GLU A 66 -4.76 7.85 1.29
C GLU A 66 -6.14 7.19 1.28
N SER A 67 -6.56 6.64 0.13
CA SER A 67 -7.82 5.90 0.04
C SER A 67 -7.85 4.65 0.93
N SER A 68 -6.74 3.93 1.04
CA SER A 68 -6.61 2.72 1.85
C SER A 68 -6.66 3.04 3.35
N VAL A 69 -6.00 4.12 3.78
CA VAL A 69 -6.05 4.64 5.14
C VAL A 69 -7.49 5.03 5.52
N ILE A 70 -8.20 5.77 4.66
CA ILE A 70 -9.59 6.18 4.91
C ILE A 70 -10.52 4.96 5.02
N LYS A 71 -10.40 4.01 4.08
CA LYS A 71 -11.25 2.80 4.06
C LYS A 71 -10.98 1.91 5.28
N SER A 72 -9.71 1.69 5.61
CA SER A 72 -9.34 0.88 6.78
C SER A 72 -9.83 1.49 8.09
N LYS A 73 -9.73 2.81 8.23
CA LYS A 73 -10.29 3.54 9.38
C LYS A 73 -11.79 3.31 9.51
N LYS A 74 -12.53 3.44 8.41
CA LYS A 74 -13.98 3.24 8.40
C LYS A 74 -14.36 1.80 8.77
N GLU A 75 -13.67 0.81 8.20
CA GLU A 75 -13.94 -0.60 8.53
C GLU A 75 -13.61 -0.92 9.99
N TRP A 76 -12.59 -0.27 10.56
CA TRP A 76 -12.26 -0.37 11.97
C TRP A 76 -13.33 0.26 12.87
N GLU A 77 -13.76 1.48 12.58
CA GLU A 77 -14.82 2.18 13.33
C GLU A 77 -16.13 1.36 13.31
N ASN A 78 -16.52 0.84 12.14
CA ASN A 78 -17.70 -0.03 12.01
C ASN A 78 -17.61 -1.30 12.86
N LEU A 79 -16.40 -1.88 12.97
CA LEU A 79 -16.19 -3.07 13.78
C LEU A 79 -16.23 -2.72 15.28
N GLN A 80 -15.58 -1.61 15.67
CA GLN A 80 -15.59 -1.13 17.05
C GLN A 80 -17.00 -0.83 17.55
N GLU A 81 -17.83 -0.16 16.75
CA GLU A 81 -19.21 0.16 17.11
C GLU A 81 -20.00 -1.12 17.44
N LYS A 82 -19.99 -2.09 16.52
CA LYS A 82 -20.65 -3.38 16.73
C LYS A 82 -20.07 -4.21 17.87
N MET A 83 -18.81 -3.98 18.22
CA MET A 83 -18.16 -4.63 19.35
C MET A 83 -18.54 -3.98 20.69
N LEU A 84 -18.79 -2.67 20.71
CA LEU A 84 -19.28 -1.98 21.91
C LEU A 84 -20.73 -2.35 22.24
N ASP A 85 -21.52 -2.74 21.22
CA ASP A 85 -22.85 -3.30 21.40
C ASP A 85 -22.85 -4.68 22.10
N TYR A 86 -21.69 -5.36 22.17
CA TYR A 86 -21.55 -6.61 22.89
C TYR A 86 -21.45 -6.39 24.40
N MET A 87 -22.48 -6.76 25.15
CA MET A 87 -22.64 -6.40 26.57
C MET A 87 -21.66 -7.08 27.56
N LYS A 88 -20.87 -8.07 27.12
CA LYS A 88 -19.95 -8.82 27.99
C LYS A 88 -18.57 -8.92 27.38
N ILE A 89 -17.53 -8.38 28.03
CA ILE A 89 -16.15 -8.68 27.62
C ILE A 89 -15.78 -10.04 28.22
N ASP A 90 -15.97 -11.12 27.46
CA ASP A 90 -15.60 -12.49 27.84
C ASP A 90 -14.47 -13.07 26.97
N SER A 91 -14.05 -14.30 27.26
CA SER A 91 -12.95 -14.96 26.54
C SER A 91 -13.21 -15.07 25.04
N ASP A 92 -14.46 -15.26 24.65
CA ASP A 92 -14.84 -15.50 23.26
C ASP A 92 -14.82 -14.18 22.47
N PHE A 93 -15.26 -13.08 23.08
CA PHE A 93 -15.10 -11.74 22.54
C PHE A 93 -13.62 -11.37 22.35
N ILE A 94 -12.80 -11.58 23.39
CA ILE A 94 -11.36 -11.30 23.32
C ILE A 94 -10.73 -12.09 22.17
N GLN A 95 -11.09 -13.36 22.01
CA GLN A 95 -10.58 -14.20 20.93
C GLN A 95 -10.94 -13.65 19.54
N VAL A 96 -12.18 -13.20 19.34
CA VAL A 96 -12.62 -12.61 18.06
C VAL A 96 -11.83 -11.33 17.77
N PHE A 97 -11.65 -10.46 18.78
CA PHE A 97 -10.90 -9.22 18.63
C PHE A 97 -9.42 -9.47 18.33
N SER A 98 -8.76 -10.33 19.11
CA SER A 98 -7.36 -10.70 18.90
C SER A 98 -7.14 -11.29 17.50
N SER A 99 -8.05 -12.14 17.03
CA SER A 99 -7.98 -12.71 15.68
C SER A 99 -8.03 -11.63 14.60
N HIS A 100 -8.91 -10.61 14.76
CA HIS A 100 -9.00 -9.52 13.81
C HIS A 100 -7.77 -8.61 13.84
N VAL A 101 -7.23 -8.30 15.02
CA VAL A 101 -5.98 -7.52 15.14
C VAL A 101 -4.82 -8.26 14.46
N ILE A 102 -4.69 -9.57 14.67
CA ILE A 102 -3.67 -10.40 14.00
C ILE A 102 -3.83 -10.31 12.47
N PHE A 103 -5.06 -10.39 11.96
CA PHE A 103 -5.33 -10.22 10.53
C PHE A 103 -4.86 -8.85 10.02
N LEU A 104 -5.14 -7.76 10.72
CA LEU A 104 -4.73 -6.41 10.31
C LEU A 104 -3.20 -6.29 10.25
N VAL A 105 -2.49 -6.83 11.24
CA VAL A 105 -1.01 -6.85 11.25
C VAL A 105 -0.46 -7.63 10.05
N GLN A 106 -1.04 -8.80 9.75
CA GLN A 106 -0.65 -9.59 8.58
C GLN A 106 -0.94 -8.88 7.26
N LEU A 107 -2.06 -8.16 7.18
CA LEU A 107 -2.44 -7.40 6.00
C LEU A 107 -1.48 -6.24 5.73
N GLU A 108 -1.13 -5.46 6.75
CA GLU A 108 -0.12 -4.40 6.65
C GLU A 108 1.23 -4.94 6.19
N GLN A 109 1.67 -6.09 6.73
CA GLN A 109 2.90 -6.74 6.30
C GLN A 109 2.87 -7.09 4.81
N ARG A 110 1.72 -7.52 4.27
CA ARG A 110 1.56 -7.81 2.84
C ARG A 110 1.64 -6.55 1.97
N TYR A 111 1.06 -5.42 2.41
CA TYR A 111 1.24 -4.13 1.73
C TYR A 111 2.73 -3.76 1.66
N ARG A 112 3.44 -3.81 2.79
CA ARG A 112 4.87 -3.49 2.88
C ARG A 112 5.74 -4.40 2.02
N GLN A 113 5.51 -5.71 2.06
CA GLN A 113 6.23 -6.68 1.21
C GLN A 113 6.05 -6.35 -0.27
N ARG A 114 4.82 -6.06 -0.68
CA ARG A 114 4.51 -5.79 -2.08
C ARG A 114 5.15 -4.50 -2.60
N LEU A 115 5.22 -3.48 -1.75
CA LEU A 115 5.90 -2.22 -2.05
C LEU A 115 7.41 -2.35 -2.02
N SER A 116 7.97 -3.18 -1.14
CA SER A 116 9.40 -3.49 -1.17
C SER A 116 9.81 -4.12 -2.49
N ILE A 117 9.00 -5.04 -3.02
CA ILE A 117 9.22 -5.62 -4.36
C ILE A 117 9.17 -4.53 -5.44
N PHE A 118 8.17 -3.65 -5.38
CA PHE A 118 8.05 -2.53 -6.31
C PHE A 118 9.26 -1.57 -6.25
N ALA A 119 9.69 -1.19 -5.05
CA ALA A 119 10.83 -0.31 -4.83
C ALA A 119 12.14 -0.94 -5.31
N ASN A 120 12.34 -2.24 -5.10
CA ASN A 120 13.49 -2.96 -5.63
C ASN A 120 13.50 -2.98 -7.17
N ASN A 121 12.34 -3.19 -7.80
CA ASN A 121 12.21 -3.11 -9.26
C ASN A 121 12.55 -1.70 -9.76
N LEU A 122 12.11 -0.67 -9.05
CA LEU A 122 12.43 0.71 -9.36
C LEU A 122 13.92 1.01 -9.23
N ASP A 123 14.56 0.60 -8.12
CA ASP A 123 15.99 0.81 -7.90
C ASP A 123 16.84 0.17 -9.00
N ASN A 124 16.45 -1.02 -9.47
CA ASN A 124 17.10 -1.67 -10.61
C ASN A 124 17.00 -0.84 -11.89
N SER A 125 15.82 -0.27 -12.18
CA SER A 125 15.63 0.64 -13.32
C SER A 125 16.43 1.93 -13.16
N VAL A 126 16.47 2.53 -11.96
CA VAL A 126 17.24 3.76 -11.70
C VAL A 126 18.75 3.53 -11.77
N ARG A 127 19.27 2.37 -11.33
CA ARG A 127 20.69 2.03 -11.47
C ARG A 127 21.13 1.99 -12.93
N TYR A 128 20.26 1.54 -13.83
CA TYR A 128 20.49 1.62 -15.28
C TYR A 128 20.64 3.07 -15.75
N LEU A 129 19.88 3.98 -15.15
CA LEU A 129 19.83 5.40 -15.48
C LEU A 129 20.96 6.24 -14.88
N LYS A 130 21.82 5.69 -14.02
CA LYS A 130 22.95 6.43 -13.42
C LYS A 130 23.84 7.14 -14.45
N ARG A 131 23.94 6.60 -15.67
CA ARG A 131 24.73 7.21 -16.76
C ARG A 131 24.11 8.49 -17.32
N TYR A 132 22.84 8.76 -17.03
CA TYR A 132 22.09 9.94 -17.47
C TYR A 132 21.76 10.89 -16.31
N ALA A 133 22.36 10.68 -15.13
CA ALA A 133 22.02 11.41 -13.92
C ALA A 133 22.14 12.94 -14.09
N ASP A 134 23.27 13.41 -14.62
CA ASP A 134 23.51 14.83 -14.81
C ASP A 134 22.55 15.47 -15.82
N ASP A 135 22.17 14.72 -16.85
CA ASP A 135 21.27 15.21 -17.89
C ASP A 135 19.80 15.18 -17.44
N LEU A 136 19.43 14.22 -16.59
CA LEU A 136 18.14 14.19 -15.90
C LEU A 136 18.02 15.34 -14.89
N GLU A 137 19.07 15.60 -14.10
CA GLU A 137 19.07 16.72 -13.15
C GLU A 137 18.93 18.08 -13.86
N LYS A 138 19.58 18.27 -15.00
CA LYS A 138 19.42 19.48 -15.84
C LYS A 138 17.99 19.67 -16.35
N GLN A 139 17.22 18.59 -16.48
CA GLN A 139 15.80 18.62 -16.86
C GLN A 139 14.86 18.70 -15.63
N GLY A 140 15.41 18.91 -14.43
CA GLY A 140 14.64 19.00 -13.19
C GLY A 140 14.23 17.65 -12.60
N PHE A 141 14.85 16.55 -13.06
CA PHE A 141 14.55 15.20 -12.62
C PHE A 141 15.65 14.66 -11.69
N SER A 142 15.46 14.81 -10.38
CA SER A 142 16.45 14.32 -9.40
C SER A 142 16.30 12.83 -9.14
N LEU A 143 17.29 12.04 -9.58
CA LEU A 143 17.35 10.60 -9.30
C LEU A 143 17.40 10.30 -7.79
N GLN A 144 18.11 11.14 -7.02
CA GLN A 144 18.15 11.00 -5.57
C GLN A 144 16.77 11.22 -4.93
N GLY A 145 16.05 12.24 -5.38
CA GLY A 145 14.68 12.51 -4.93
C GLY A 145 13.74 11.34 -5.22
N VAL A 146 13.84 10.74 -6.41
CA VAL A 146 13.05 9.56 -6.80
C VAL A 146 13.35 8.34 -5.93
N LEU A 147 14.63 8.05 -5.69
CA LEU A 147 15.03 6.93 -4.82
C LEU A 147 14.56 7.15 -3.38
N ALA A 148 14.62 8.39 -2.88
CA ALA A 148 14.11 8.75 -1.57
C ALA A 148 12.58 8.57 -1.49
N GLU A 149 11.82 9.01 -2.50
CA GLU A 149 10.38 8.78 -2.55
C GLU A 149 10.03 7.30 -2.64
N SER A 150 10.76 6.52 -3.44
CA SER A 150 10.56 5.07 -3.54
C SER A 150 10.75 4.36 -2.21
N LYS A 151 11.78 4.74 -1.44
CA LYS A 151 12.02 4.23 -0.09
C LYS A 151 10.92 4.68 0.88
N ASN A 152 10.50 5.93 0.81
CA ASN A 152 9.40 6.42 1.64
C ASN A 152 8.10 5.65 1.36
N LEU A 153 7.81 5.30 0.11
CA LEU A 153 6.63 4.50 -0.25
C LEU A 153 6.63 3.12 0.43
N SER A 154 7.79 2.47 0.60
CA SER A 154 7.88 1.18 1.29
C SER A 154 7.69 1.28 2.81
N ASP A 155 7.96 2.46 3.37
CA ASP A 155 7.90 2.71 4.83
C ASP A 155 6.55 3.32 5.26
N MET A 156 5.67 3.67 4.32
CA MET A 156 4.34 4.22 4.60
C MET A 156 3.44 3.21 5.32
N ASN A 157 2.60 3.71 6.23
CA ASN A 157 1.48 2.94 6.77
C ASN A 157 0.32 2.94 5.78
N TRP A 158 -0.27 1.77 5.55
CA TRP A 158 -1.37 1.58 4.59
C TRP A 158 -2.71 1.34 5.27
N LEU A 159 -2.65 0.86 6.52
CA LEU A 159 -3.79 0.77 7.41
C LEU A 159 -3.68 1.87 8.48
N SER A 160 -4.75 2.65 8.66
CA SER A 160 -4.78 3.73 9.66
C SER A 160 -4.72 3.25 11.12
N ILE A 161 -4.88 1.95 11.31
CA ILE A 161 -5.19 1.30 12.60
C ILE A 161 -3.89 0.91 13.31
N LEU A 162 -2.77 0.87 12.58
CA LEU A 162 -1.44 0.51 13.07
C LEU A 162 -0.55 1.76 13.06
N ASN A 163 -0.92 2.77 13.85
CA ASN A 163 -0.03 3.89 14.13
C ASN A 163 1.06 3.39 15.10
N TYR A 164 2.19 2.95 14.54
CA TYR A 164 3.46 2.84 15.25
C TYR A 164 4.26 4.13 15.09
#